data_AF-A0A2G2FWA5-F1
#
_entry.id   AF-A0A2G2FWA5-F1
#
_cell.length_a   1.000
_cell.length_b   1.000
_cell.length_c   1.000
_cell.angle_alpha   90.00
_cell.angle_beta   90.00
_cell.angle_gamma   90.00
#
_symmetry.space_group_name_H-M   'P 1'
#
loop_
_entity.id
_entity.type
_entity.pdbx_description
1 polymer ?
#
loop_
_entity_poly.entity_id
_entity_poly.type
_entity_poly.pdbx_seq_one_letter_code
_entity_poly.pdbx_strand_id
1 'polypeptide(L)'
;MPVMTKISTLWIVVLFNMIFADVLSYMYPGFLAEITTGIVEGVTITPMLLIVAAIFVEIAILMIYLSRVLSQSTNRIVNLVAVVITLAFVIGGGSLKPHYIFFASFEVIALLYIGYLSWKWREDAALTPR
;
A
#
# COMPACT_ATOMS: atom_id res chain seq x y z
N MET A 1 -12.47 -17.91 -5.01
CA MET A 1 -11.22 -17.73 -4.23
C MET A 1 -11.57 -17.43 -2.78
N PRO A 2 -10.88 -18.05 -1.80
CA PRO A 2 -10.98 -17.70 -0.39
C PRO A 2 -10.68 -16.21 -0.14
N VAL A 3 -11.27 -15.63 0.91
CA VAL A 3 -11.10 -14.19 1.25
C VAL A 3 -9.63 -13.83 1.44
N MET A 4 -8.87 -14.69 2.13
CA MET A 4 -7.43 -14.55 2.34
C MET A 4 -6.64 -14.42 1.03
N THR A 5 -6.99 -15.24 0.03
CA THR A 5 -6.37 -15.19 -1.30
C THR A 5 -6.69 -13.88 -2.00
N LYS A 6 -7.95 -13.42 -1.93
CA LYS A 6 -8.33 -12.12 -2.52
C LYS A 6 -7.56 -10.97 -1.88
N ILE A 7 -7.48 -10.94 -0.55
CA ILE A 7 -6.73 -9.92 0.19
C ILE A 7 -5.23 -9.95 -0.19
N SER A 8 -4.62 -11.13 -0.21
CA SER A 8 -3.23 -11.31 -0.65
C SER A 8 -2.99 -10.80 -2.08
N THR A 9 -3.89 -11.13 -3.02
CA THR A 9 -3.82 -10.62 -4.39
C THR A 9 -4.00 -9.11 -4.47
N LEU A 10 -4.88 -8.51 -3.65
CA LEU A 10 -5.04 -7.05 -3.62
C LEU A 10 -3.79 -6.35 -3.08
N TRP A 11 -3.08 -6.92 -2.10
CA TRP A 11 -1.79 -6.38 -1.66
C TRP A 11 -0.73 -6.41 -2.77
N ILE A 12 -0.74 -7.46 -3.62
CA ILE A 12 0.09 -7.50 -4.83
C ILE A 12 -0.29 -6.35 -5.77
N VAL A 13 -1.58 -6.12 -6.00
CA VAL A 13 -2.05 -5.00 -6.83
C VAL A 13 -1.58 -3.66 -6.29
N VAL A 14 -1.71 -3.42 -4.98
CA VAL A 14 -1.22 -2.18 -4.33
C VAL A 14 0.28 -2.02 -4.56
N LEU A 15 1.08 -3.06 -4.30
CA LEU A 15 2.53 -3.02 -4.46
C LEU A 15 2.94 -2.71 -5.91
N PHE A 16 2.27 -3.32 -6.90
CA PHE A 16 2.56 -3.03 -8.30
C PHE A 16 2.19 -1.59 -8.70
N ASN A 17 1.07 -1.05 -8.21
CA ASN A 17 0.73 0.35 -8.48
C ASN A 17 1.80 1.29 -7.93
N MET A 18 2.27 1.06 -6.70
CA MET A 18 3.34 1.87 -6.09
C MET A 18 4.63 1.81 -6.92
N ILE A 19 5.05 0.60 -7.31
CA ILE A 19 6.23 0.41 -8.15
C ILE A 19 6.09 1.18 -9.47
N PHE A 20 4.94 1.09 -10.15
CA PHE A 20 4.75 1.78 -11.42
C PHE A 20 4.59 3.29 -11.27
N ALA A 21 4.03 3.79 -10.16
CA ALA A 21 4.00 5.21 -9.84
C ALA A 21 5.42 5.79 -9.75
N ASP A 22 6.31 5.09 -9.05
CA ASP A 22 7.72 5.48 -8.90
C ASP A 22 8.50 5.31 -10.21
N VAL A 23 8.34 4.19 -10.92
CA VAL A 23 9.02 3.92 -12.20
C VAL A 23 8.69 5.00 -13.24
N LEU A 24 7.42 5.39 -13.38
CA LEU A 24 7.06 6.45 -14.31
C LEU A 24 7.55 7.83 -13.86
N SER A 25 7.74 8.05 -12.56
CA SER A 25 8.31 9.30 -12.06
C SER A 25 9.73 9.52 -12.58
N TYR A 26 10.52 8.47 -12.79
CA TYR A 26 11.84 8.56 -13.45
C TYR A 26 11.79 9.05 -14.90
N MET A 27 10.66 8.85 -15.58
CA MET A 27 10.44 9.33 -16.96
C MET A 27 9.93 10.77 -17.01
N TYR A 28 9.55 11.35 -15.86
CA TYR A 28 9.04 12.71 -15.81
C TYR A 28 10.16 13.73 -16.08
N PRO A 29 9.97 14.70 -17.00
CA PRO A 29 11.00 15.69 -17.31
C PRO A 29 11.48 16.45 -16.07
N GLY A 30 12.81 16.55 -15.89
CA GLY A 30 13.43 17.24 -14.76
C GLY A 30 13.63 16.40 -13.50
N PHE A 31 12.91 15.27 -13.34
CA PHE A 31 13.00 14.44 -12.13
C PHE A 31 14.40 13.87 -11.88
N LEU A 32 15.05 13.35 -12.92
CA LEU A 32 16.42 12.83 -12.81
C LEU A 32 17.43 13.91 -12.43
N ALA A 33 17.22 15.16 -12.89
CA ALA A 33 18.07 16.28 -12.52
C ALA A 33 17.84 16.69 -11.06
N GLU A 34 16.59 16.67 -10.59
CA GLU A 34 16.27 16.91 -9.17
C GLU A 34 16.94 15.87 -8.26
N ILE A 35 16.90 14.58 -8.62
CA ILE A 35 17.55 13.51 -7.85
C ILE A 35 19.03 13.79 -7.61
N THR A 36 19.77 14.30 -8.60
CA THR A 36 21.22 14.56 -8.43
C THR A 36 21.51 15.73 -7.48
N THR A 37 20.54 16.61 -7.27
CA THR A 37 20.63 17.68 -6.24
C THR A 37 20.34 17.17 -4.83
N GLY A 38 19.78 15.96 -4.70
CA GLY A 38 19.31 15.42 -3.43
C GLY A 38 18.00 16.04 -2.94
N ILE A 39 17.32 16.85 -3.76
CA ILE A 39 16.03 17.49 -3.45
C ILE A 39 15.06 17.18 -4.59
N VAL A 40 13.96 16.50 -4.28
CA VAL A 40 12.91 16.13 -5.25
C VAL A 40 11.59 16.74 -4.79
N GLU A 41 10.94 17.50 -5.66
CA GLU A 41 9.68 18.20 -5.35
C GLU A 41 9.73 19.02 -4.04
N GLY A 42 10.89 19.62 -3.74
CA GLY A 42 11.12 20.42 -2.53
C GLY A 42 11.43 19.61 -1.27
N VAL A 43 11.48 18.28 -1.35
CA VAL A 43 11.80 17.38 -0.24
C VAL A 43 13.24 16.92 -0.35
N THR A 44 14.03 17.10 0.72
CA THR A 44 15.40 16.60 0.79
C THR A 44 15.42 15.09 1.00
N ILE A 45 16.07 14.36 0.10
CA ILE A 45 16.27 12.92 0.19
C ILE A 45 17.37 12.66 1.23
N THR A 46 16.98 12.14 2.39
CA THR A 46 17.90 11.75 3.47
C THR A 46 17.93 10.22 3.63
N PRO A 47 19.03 9.63 4.14
CA PRO A 47 19.07 8.20 4.44
C PRO A 47 17.95 7.73 5.36
N MET A 48 17.53 8.57 6.31
CA MET A 48 16.41 8.26 7.21
C MET A 48 15.08 8.24 6.47
N LEU A 49 14.84 9.19 5.56
CA LEU A 49 13.64 9.19 4.72
C LEU A 49 13.53 7.90 3.90
N LEU A 50 14.65 7.42 3.35
CA LEU A 50 14.69 6.19 2.56
C LEU A 50 14.36 4.95 3.40
N ILE A 51 14.88 4.84 4.63
CA ILE A 51 14.52 3.75 5.53
C ILE A 51 13.04 3.81 5.93
N VAL A 52 12.51 5.01 6.20
CA VAL A 52 11.09 5.19 6.50
C VAL A 52 10.22 4.74 5.32
N ALA A 53 10.54 5.15 4.10
CA ALA A 53 9.84 4.72 2.89
C ALA A 53 9.94 3.19 2.69
N ALA A 54 11.13 2.61 2.88
CA ALA A 54 11.35 1.16 2.77
C ALA A 54 10.49 0.38 3.77
N ILE A 55 10.36 0.85 5.02
CA ILE A 55 9.50 0.21 6.02
C ILE A 55 8.03 0.22 5.58
N PHE A 56 7.53 1.32 5.01
CA PHE A 56 6.14 1.39 4.54
C PHE A 56 5.87 0.44 3.36
N VAL A 57 6.81 0.35 2.42
CA VAL A 57 6.72 -0.61 1.30
C VAL A 57 6.78 -2.06 1.81
N GLU A 58 7.64 -2.34 2.79
CA GLU A 58 7.79 -3.67 3.39
C GLU A 58 6.50 -4.15 4.05
N ILE A 59 5.70 -3.25 4.64
CA ILE A 59 4.37 -3.60 5.16
C ILE A 59 3.51 -4.23 4.06
N ALA A 60 3.43 -3.61 2.89
CA ALA A 60 2.65 -4.15 1.77
C ALA A 60 3.19 -5.52 1.32
N ILE A 61 4.51 -5.67 1.25
CA ILE A 61 5.19 -6.93 0.88
C ILE A 61 4.84 -8.04 1.87
N LEU A 62 5.00 -7.79 3.17
CA LEU A 62 4.71 -8.76 4.22
C LEU A 62 3.23 -9.18 4.21
N MET A 63 2.33 -8.23 3.96
CA MET A 63 0.90 -8.51 3.93
C MET A 63 0.48 -9.44 2.80
N ILE A 64 1.24 -9.55 1.71
CA ILE A 64 1.01 -10.56 0.66
C ILE A 64 1.06 -11.97 1.26
N TYR A 65 2.05 -12.24 2.10
CA TYR A 65 2.23 -13.54 2.74
C TYR A 65 1.37 -13.70 4.00
N LEU A 66 1.42 -12.72 4.91
CA LEU A 66 0.73 -12.78 6.20
C LEU A 66 -0.78 -12.94 6.05
N SER A 67 -1.38 -12.33 5.01
CA SER A 67 -2.81 -12.47 4.73
C SER A 67 -3.25 -13.91 4.48
N ARG A 68 -2.33 -14.83 4.15
CA ARG A 68 -2.61 -16.24 3.89
C ARG A 68 -2.33 -17.16 5.07
N VAL A 69 -1.43 -16.75 5.97
CA VAL A 69 -0.91 -17.62 7.04
C VAL A 69 -1.55 -17.33 8.39
N LEU A 70 -1.96 -16.08 8.62
CA LEU A 70 -2.57 -15.68 9.88
C LEU A 70 -3.97 -16.28 10.06
N SER A 71 -4.30 -16.60 11.30
CA SER A 71 -5.66 -16.98 11.71
C SER A 71 -6.64 -15.83 11.46
N GLN A 72 -7.91 -16.16 11.25
CA GLN A 72 -8.93 -15.18 10.86
C GLN A 72 -9.01 -13.94 11.78
N SER A 73 -8.94 -14.13 13.09
CA SER A 73 -9.02 -13.04 14.07
C SER A 73 -7.82 -12.10 13.99
N THR A 74 -6.60 -12.65 13.94
CA THR A 74 -5.35 -11.88 13.86
C THR A 74 -5.21 -11.22 12.50
N ASN A 75 -5.51 -11.96 11.43
CA ASN A 75 -5.42 -11.48 10.06
C ASN A 75 -6.26 -10.22 9.83
N ARG A 76 -7.45 -10.16 10.44
CA ARG A 76 -8.33 -8.98 10.40
C ARG A 76 -7.66 -7.74 10.99
N ILE A 77 -7.17 -7.84 12.22
CA ILE A 77 -6.61 -6.69 12.94
C ILE A 77 -5.37 -6.19 12.21
N VAL A 78 -4.49 -7.13 11.83
CA VAL A 78 -3.25 -6.79 11.11
C VAL A 78 -3.54 -6.14 9.76
N ASN A 79 -4.51 -6.65 8.98
CA ASN A 79 -4.90 -6.01 7.71
C ASN A 79 -5.47 -4.61 7.90
N LEU A 80 -6.34 -4.39 8.90
CA LEU A 80 -6.91 -3.07 9.13
C LEU A 80 -5.85 -2.04 9.53
N VAL A 81 -4.92 -2.43 10.40
CA VAL A 81 -3.80 -1.59 10.80
C VAL A 81 -2.89 -1.30 9.60
N ALA A 82 -2.51 -2.33 8.84
CA ALA A 82 -1.70 -2.16 7.63
C ALA A 82 -2.38 -1.25 6.61
N VAL A 83 -3.68 -1.42 6.35
CA VAL A 83 -4.45 -0.55 5.45
C VAL A 83 -4.38 0.91 5.89
N VAL A 84 -4.62 1.22 7.16
CA VAL A 84 -4.58 2.60 7.66
C VAL A 84 -3.18 3.22 7.49
N ILE A 85 -2.15 2.47 7.86
CA ILE A 85 -0.76 2.91 7.77
C ILE A 85 -0.37 3.17 6.31
N THR A 86 -0.66 2.22 5.42
CA THR A 86 -0.34 2.35 4.00
C THR A 86 -1.16 3.46 3.33
N LEU A 87 -2.44 3.64 3.70
CA LEU A 87 -3.27 4.71 3.17
C LEU A 87 -2.71 6.10 3.54
N ALA A 88 -2.28 6.27 4.80
CA ALA A 88 -1.63 7.50 5.24
C ALA A 88 -0.32 7.76 4.49
N PHE A 89 0.45 6.71 4.21
CA PHE A 89 1.68 6.81 3.41
C PHE A 89 1.41 7.20 1.95
N VAL A 90 0.43 6.57 1.28
CA VAL A 90 0.08 6.88 -0.12
C VAL A 90 -0.42 8.32 -0.27
N ILE A 91 -1.28 8.76 0.63
CA ILE A 91 -1.87 10.11 0.57
C ILE A 91 -0.85 11.18 1.01
N GLY A 92 -0.02 10.90 2.01
CA GLY A 92 0.90 11.87 2.59
C GLY A 92 2.29 11.92 1.94
N GLY A 93 2.75 10.83 1.33
CA GLY A 93 4.07 10.71 0.72
C GLY A 93 4.09 10.83 -0.79
N GLY A 94 2.93 10.92 -1.45
CA GLY A 94 2.81 10.92 -2.90
C GLY A 94 3.09 12.26 -3.58
N SER A 95 3.37 12.20 -4.89
CA SER A 95 3.49 13.37 -5.76
C SER A 95 2.12 13.83 -6.29
N LEU A 96 1.98 15.12 -6.55
CA LEU A 96 0.79 15.70 -7.21
C LEU A 96 0.84 15.60 -8.75
N LYS A 97 1.86 14.92 -9.31
CA LYS A 97 1.95 14.69 -10.75
C LYS A 97 0.80 13.79 -11.23
N PRO A 98 0.24 14.01 -12.44
CA PRO A 98 -0.95 13.31 -12.89
C PRO A 98 -0.83 11.77 -12.92
N HIS A 99 0.32 11.24 -13.34
CA HIS A 99 0.54 9.78 -13.35
C HIS A 99 0.54 9.21 -11.92
N TYR A 100 1.15 9.93 -10.98
CA TYR A 100 1.22 9.51 -9.59
C TYR A 100 -0.17 9.49 -8.94
N ILE A 101 -0.97 10.55 -9.16
CA ILE A 101 -2.37 10.62 -8.69
C ILE A 101 -3.21 9.48 -9.27
N PHE A 102 -3.00 9.13 -10.54
CA PHE A 102 -3.71 8.02 -11.17
C PHE A 102 -3.43 6.69 -10.44
N PHE A 103 -2.16 6.32 -10.23
CA PHE A 103 -1.82 5.10 -9.49
C PHE A 103 -2.29 5.15 -8.04
N ALA A 104 -2.07 6.27 -7.34
CA ALA A 104 -2.52 6.47 -5.96
C ALA A 104 -4.04 6.29 -5.82
N SER A 105 -4.84 6.71 -6.81
CA SER A 105 -6.30 6.50 -6.77
C SER A 105 -6.69 5.01 -6.76
N PHE A 106 -6.01 4.18 -7.56
CA PHE A 106 -6.22 2.74 -7.59
C PHE A 106 -5.71 2.05 -6.33
N GLU A 107 -4.58 2.51 -5.78
CA GLU A 107 -4.06 2.06 -4.48
C GLU A 107 -5.07 2.31 -3.37
N VAL A 108 -5.61 3.54 -3.27
CA VAL A 108 -6.63 3.91 -2.29
C VAL A 108 -7.87 3.03 -2.43
N ILE A 109 -8.38 2.83 -3.64
CA ILE A 109 -9.54 1.95 -3.88
C ILE A 109 -9.24 0.51 -3.43
N ALA A 110 -8.07 -0.04 -3.78
CA ALA A 110 -7.68 -1.38 -3.40
C ALA A 110 -7.52 -1.53 -1.88
N LEU A 111 -6.91 -0.56 -1.21
CA LEU A 111 -6.73 -0.53 0.25
C LEU A 111 -8.08 -0.47 0.98
N LEU A 112 -8.99 0.39 0.54
CA LEU A 112 -10.35 0.45 1.08
C LEU A 112 -11.09 -0.87 0.89
N TYR A 113 -10.90 -1.52 -0.27
CA TYR A 113 -11.50 -2.82 -0.52
C TYR A 113 -10.91 -3.95 0.34
N ILE A 114 -9.59 -3.93 0.60
CA ILE A 114 -8.94 -4.83 1.57
C ILE A 114 -9.54 -4.64 2.97
N GLY A 115 -9.70 -3.38 3.40
CA GLY A 115 -10.32 -3.04 4.68
C GLY A 115 -11.75 -3.57 4.78
N TYR A 116 -12.55 -3.38 3.73
CA TYR A 116 -13.91 -3.91 3.63
C TYR A 116 -13.95 -5.44 3.72
N LEU A 117 -13.13 -6.14 2.94
CA LEU A 117 -13.06 -7.61 2.97
C LEU A 117 -12.64 -8.14 4.34
N SER A 118 -11.66 -7.48 4.96
CA SER A 118 -11.17 -7.84 6.30
C SER A 118 -12.26 -7.65 7.36
N TRP A 119 -13.08 -6.60 7.23
CA TRP A 119 -14.20 -6.34 8.14
C TRP A 119 -15.37 -7.29 7.92
N LYS A 120 -15.86 -7.43 6.69
CA LYS A 120 -17.03 -8.25 6.34
C LYS A 120 -16.85 -9.71 6.67
N TRP A 121 -15.62 -10.23 6.55
CA TRP A 121 -15.31 -11.60 6.91
C TRP A 121 -15.62 -11.95 8.39
N ARG A 122 -15.86 -10.95 9.25
CA ARG A 122 -16.36 -11.13 10.62
C ARG A 122 -17.86 -11.47 10.68
N GLU A 123 -18.67 -10.87 9.83
CA GLU A 123 -20.14 -11.03 9.87
C GLU A 123 -20.53 -12.46 9.49
N ASP A 124 -19.88 -13.01 8.45
CA ASP A 124 -20.12 -14.38 7.99
C ASP A 124 -19.77 -15.43 9.08
N ALA A 125 -18.75 -15.15 9.90
CA ALA A 125 -18.38 -16.01 11.04
C ALA A 125 -19.28 -15.81 12.27
N ALA A 126 -19.84 -14.61 12.47
CA ALA A 126 -20.77 -14.33 13.56
C ALA A 126 -22.17 -14.93 13.31
N LEU A 127 -22.54 -15.13 12.04
CA LEU A 127 -23.82 -15.72 11.62
C LEU A 127 -23.84 -17.26 11.63
N THR A 128 -22.73 -17.92 12.01
CA THR A 128 -22.66 -19.36 12.26
C THR A 128 -22.32 -19.61 13.73
N PRO A 129 -23.32 -19.66 14.64
CA PRO A 129 -23.08 -20.15 15.99
C PRO A 129 -22.65 -21.62 15.88
N ARG A 130 -21.47 -21.94 16.42
CA ARG A 130 -21.02 -23.33 16.58
C ARG A 130 -21.87 -24.08 17.58
#